data_AF-A0A813ZZ17-F1
#
_entry.id   AF-A0A813ZZ17-F1
#
_cell.length_a   1.000
_cell.length_b   1.000
_cell.length_c   1.000
_cell.angle_alpha   90.00
_cell.angle_beta   90.00
_cell.angle_gamma   90.00
#
_symmetry.space_group_name_H-M   'P 1'
#
loop_
_entity.id
_entity.type
_entity.pdbx_description
1 polymer ?
#
loop_
_entity_poly.entity_id
_entity_poly.type
_entity_poly.pdbx_seq_one_letter_code
_entity_poly.pdbx_strand_id
1 'polypeptide(L)'
;MALTLTLLDALVNNCGKIFHVHVANEEFLKVLKSVIAPKNNPPMPIEEQILGMIQHWALVFRHDSDLQIIQELYEECKRQGYTFPPVDKNLSVKTMLPSKVESTRPISALPIAVR
;
A
#
# COMPACT_ATOMS: atom_id res chain seq x y z
N MET A 1 -12.78 -10.39 7.04
CA MET A 1 -11.46 -10.31 6.37
C MET A 1 -11.39 -9.21 5.31
N ALA A 2 -12.43 -9.02 4.46
CA ALA A 2 -12.43 -7.95 3.44
C ALA A 2 -12.11 -6.54 4.00
N LEU A 3 -12.77 -6.13 5.09
CA LEU A 3 -12.55 -4.82 5.73
C LEU A 3 -11.11 -4.61 6.24
N THR A 4 -10.47 -5.66 6.73
CA THR A 4 -9.09 -5.60 7.25
C THR A 4 -8.08 -5.31 6.16
N LEU A 5 -8.26 -5.94 4.99
CA LEU A 5 -7.39 -5.73 3.83
C LEU A 5 -7.62 -4.34 3.20
N THR A 6 -8.87 -3.89 3.14
CA THR A 6 -9.19 -2.51 2.71
C THR A 6 -8.56 -1.47 3.64
N LEU A 7 -8.61 -1.68 4.95
CA LEU A 7 -7.96 -0.81 5.92
C LEU A 7 -6.44 -0.81 5.74
N LEU A 8 -5.83 -1.97 5.55
CA LEU A 8 -4.38 -2.09 5.32
C LEU A 8 -3.96 -1.32 4.06
N ASP A 9 -4.68 -1.46 2.96
CA ASP A 9 -4.39 -0.71 1.73
C ASP A 9 -4.53 0.81 1.94
N ALA A 10 -5.57 1.24 2.66
CA ALA A 10 -5.74 2.65 3.02
C ALA A 10 -4.59 3.17 3.90
N LEU A 11 -4.11 2.40 4.88
CA LEU A 11 -2.99 2.81 5.73
C LEU A 11 -1.68 2.92 4.94
N VAL A 12 -1.40 1.97 4.03
CA VAL A 12 -0.24 2.07 3.14
C VAL A 12 -0.35 3.31 2.26
N ASN A 13 -1.52 3.65 1.74
CA ASN A 13 -1.67 4.82 0.88
C ASN A 13 -1.62 6.17 1.63
N ASN A 14 -1.94 6.22 2.93
CA ASN A 14 -2.11 7.48 3.67
C ASN A 14 -1.09 7.75 4.78
N CYS A 15 -0.40 6.74 5.33
CA CYS A 15 0.44 6.91 6.53
C CYS A 15 1.92 7.18 6.22
N GLY A 16 2.32 7.16 4.95
CA GLY A 16 3.67 7.51 4.51
C GLY A 16 4.77 6.51 4.94
N LYS A 17 6.02 6.93 4.74
CA LYS A 17 7.21 6.07 4.76
C LYS A 17 7.40 5.26 6.05
N ILE A 18 7.13 5.84 7.21
CA ILE A 18 7.28 5.13 8.51
C ILE A 18 6.39 3.89 8.52
N PHE A 19 5.15 4.00 8.08
CA PHE A 19 4.23 2.87 7.98
C PHE A 19 4.66 1.87 6.88
N HIS A 20 5.16 2.38 5.74
CA HIS A 20 5.64 1.53 4.65
C HIS A 20 6.75 0.57 5.10
N VAL A 21 7.70 1.06 5.92
CA VAL A 21 8.78 0.23 6.48
C VAL A 21 8.22 -0.88 7.39
N HIS A 22 7.17 -0.60 8.16
CA HIS A 22 6.50 -1.64 8.96
C HIS A 22 5.81 -2.69 8.09
N VAL A 23 5.25 -2.29 6.95
CA VAL A 23 4.65 -3.23 5.98
C VAL A 23 5.73 -4.02 5.23
N ALA A 24 6.88 -3.42 4.96
CA ALA A 24 8.07 -4.07 4.43
C ALA A 24 8.83 -4.90 5.49
N ASN A 25 8.13 -5.43 6.49
CA ASN A 25 8.69 -6.35 7.47
C ASN A 25 8.53 -7.80 6.99
N GLU A 26 9.60 -8.60 7.04
CA GLU A 26 9.60 -9.97 6.52
C GLU A 26 8.58 -10.88 7.23
N GLU A 27 8.38 -10.73 8.54
CA GLU A 27 7.39 -11.51 9.29
C GLU A 27 5.98 -11.16 8.87
N PHE A 28 5.70 -9.87 8.68
CA PHE A 28 4.41 -9.40 8.17
C PHE A 28 4.12 -9.96 6.76
N LEU A 29 5.09 -9.86 5.85
CA LEU A 29 4.96 -10.37 4.48
C LEU A 29 4.85 -11.90 4.42
N LYS A 30 5.48 -12.64 5.36
CA LYS A 30 5.29 -14.08 5.51
C LYS A 30 3.86 -14.43 5.92
N VAL A 31 3.25 -13.66 6.82
CA VAL A 31 1.84 -13.84 7.19
C VAL A 31 0.96 -13.58 5.96
N LEU A 32 1.21 -12.51 5.21
CA LEU A 32 0.45 -12.19 3.99
C LEU A 32 0.52 -13.32 2.96
N LYS A 33 1.72 -13.88 2.72
CA LYS A 33 1.91 -15.07 1.87
C LYS A 33 1.18 -16.30 2.40
N SER A 34 1.21 -16.52 3.70
CA SER A 34 0.53 -17.66 4.32
C SER A 34 -0.97 -17.62 4.01
N VAL A 35 -1.60 -16.44 4.06
CA VAL A 35 -3.04 -16.29 3.78
C VAL A 35 -3.40 -16.74 2.36
N ILE A 36 -2.57 -16.42 1.36
CA ILE A 36 -2.78 -16.81 -0.05
C ILE A 36 -2.21 -18.20 -0.40
N ALA A 37 -1.64 -18.92 0.56
CA ALA A 37 -1.05 -20.23 0.30
C ALA A 37 -2.15 -21.23 -0.09
N PRO A 38 -1.94 -22.12 -1.09
CA PRO A 38 -2.95 -23.08 -1.55
C PRO A 38 -3.51 -23.96 -0.44
N LYS A 39 -2.68 -24.28 0.55
CA LYS A 39 -3.05 -25.05 1.75
C LYS A 39 -4.19 -24.43 2.56
N ASN A 40 -4.37 -23.10 2.49
CA ASN A 40 -5.39 -22.37 3.22
C ASN A 40 -6.69 -22.19 2.40
N ASN A 41 -6.68 -22.56 1.12
CA ASN A 41 -7.82 -22.48 0.19
C ASN A 41 -8.66 -21.19 0.38
N PRO A 42 -8.04 -20.00 0.26
CA PRO A 42 -8.74 -18.74 0.47
C PRO A 42 -9.87 -18.57 -0.56
N PRO A 43 -10.97 -17.89 -0.21
CA PRO A 43 -11.97 -17.48 -1.19
C PRO A 43 -11.32 -16.63 -2.30
N MET A 44 -11.64 -16.92 -3.57
CA MET A 44 -11.09 -16.23 -4.75
C MET A 44 -11.06 -14.69 -4.64
N PRO A 45 -12.13 -13.99 -4.17
CA PRO A 45 -12.08 -12.53 -4.05
C PRO A 45 -11.04 -12.01 -3.05
N ILE A 46 -10.70 -12.81 -2.03
CA ILE A 46 -9.69 -12.46 -1.02
C ILE A 46 -8.30 -12.66 -1.60
N GLU A 47 -8.09 -13.74 -2.34
CA GLU A 47 -6.82 -14.02 -3.03
C GLU A 47 -6.51 -12.92 -4.06
N GLU A 48 -7.47 -12.59 -4.93
CA GLU A 48 -7.33 -11.53 -5.93
C GLU A 48 -7.00 -10.18 -5.29
N GLN A 49 -7.66 -9.85 -4.17
CA GLN A 49 -7.43 -8.59 -3.47
C GLN A 49 -6.02 -8.52 -2.86
N ILE A 50 -5.54 -9.59 -2.23
CA ILE A 50 -4.17 -9.63 -1.66
C ILE A 50 -3.13 -9.56 -2.77
N LEU A 51 -3.29 -10.33 -3.84
CA LEU A 51 -2.38 -10.29 -4.99
C LEU A 51 -2.36 -8.90 -5.64
N GLY A 52 -3.52 -8.26 -5.76
CA GLY A 52 -3.64 -6.87 -6.24
C GLY A 52 -2.89 -5.88 -5.34
N MET A 53 -3.00 -6.00 -4.02
CA MET A 53 -2.26 -5.16 -3.07
C MET A 53 -0.75 -5.35 -3.21
N ILE A 54 -0.27 -6.60 -3.27
CA ILE A 54 1.16 -6.90 -3.46
C ILE A 54 1.69 -6.31 -4.77
N GLN A 55 0.96 -6.50 -5.87
CA GLN A 55 1.31 -5.93 -7.17
C GLN A 55 1.34 -4.40 -7.13
N HIS A 56 0.34 -3.77 -6.51
CA HIS A 56 0.29 -2.32 -6.38
C HIS A 56 1.49 -1.77 -5.61
N TRP A 57 1.79 -2.34 -4.43
CA TRP A 57 2.90 -1.89 -3.60
C TRP A 57 4.25 -2.12 -4.28
N ALA A 58 4.43 -3.25 -4.98
CA ALA A 58 5.64 -3.51 -5.76
C ALA A 58 5.84 -2.43 -6.85
N LEU A 59 4.77 -2.09 -7.59
CA LEU A 59 4.84 -1.05 -8.63
C LEU A 59 5.13 0.35 -8.09
N VAL A 60 4.54 0.72 -6.94
CA VAL A 60 4.71 2.03 -6.31
C VAL A 60 6.09 2.16 -5.66
N PHE A 61 6.56 1.12 -4.97
CA PHE A 61 7.79 1.15 -4.18
C PHE A 61 9.02 0.60 -4.90
N ARG A 62 8.93 0.25 -6.19
CA ARG A 62 10.02 -0.37 -6.97
C ARG A 62 11.35 0.40 -6.99
N HIS A 63 11.35 1.70 -6.70
CA HIS A 63 12.54 2.56 -6.70
C HIS A 63 13.04 2.87 -5.28
N ASP A 64 12.39 2.32 -4.26
CA ASP A 64 12.72 2.55 -2.86
C ASP A 64 13.49 1.35 -2.28
N SER A 65 14.77 1.56 -1.98
CA SER A 65 15.67 0.50 -1.51
C SER A 65 15.24 -0.12 -0.18
N ASP A 66 14.59 0.63 0.71
CA ASP A 66 14.17 0.09 2.02
C ASP A 66 12.93 -0.81 1.88
N LEU A 67 12.24 -0.75 0.75
CA LEU A 67 10.99 -1.47 0.49
C LEU A 67 11.17 -2.56 -0.57
N GLN A 68 12.40 -2.85 -0.98
CA GLN A 68 12.74 -3.83 -2.01
C GLN A 68 12.17 -5.23 -1.73
N ILE A 69 12.05 -5.61 -0.46
CA ILE A 69 11.44 -6.89 -0.04
C ILE A 69 10.01 -7.09 -0.56
N ILE A 70 9.26 -6.01 -0.80
CA ILE A 70 7.92 -6.09 -1.40
C ILE A 70 8.01 -6.46 -2.88
N GLN A 71 9.01 -5.94 -3.61
CA GLN A 71 9.28 -6.33 -5.00
C GLN A 71 9.71 -7.80 -5.08
N GLU A 72 10.55 -8.25 -4.16
CA GLU A 72 10.99 -9.64 -4.08
C GLU A 72 9.83 -10.60 -3.80
N LEU A 73 8.92 -10.21 -2.90
CA LEU A 73 7.68 -10.92 -2.66
C LEU A 73 6.83 -11.05 -3.94
N TYR A 74 6.65 -9.95 -4.66
CA TYR A 74 5.88 -9.95 -5.91
C TYR A 74 6.47 -10.90 -6.96
N GLU A 75 7.78 -10.83 -7.19
CA GLU A 75 8.45 -11.73 -8.15
C GLU A 75 8.43 -13.19 -7.68
N GLU A 76 8.54 -13.44 -6.38
CA GLU A 76 8.39 -14.79 -5.82
C GLU A 76 7.00 -15.37 -6.07
N CYS A 77 5.93 -14.60 -5.82
CA CYS A 77 4.58 -15.02 -6.13
C CYS A 77 4.41 -15.32 -7.64
N LYS A 78 4.99 -14.52 -8.53
CA LYS A 78 4.98 -14.82 -9.97
C LYS A 78 5.69 -16.13 -10.30
N ARG A 79 6.86 -16.39 -9.71
CA ARG A 79 7.58 -17.66 -9.89
C ARG A 79 6.78 -18.86 -9.41
N GLN A 80 5.98 -18.70 -8.35
CA GLN A 80 5.10 -19.74 -7.82
C GLN A 80 3.82 -19.96 -8.64
N GLY A 81 3.59 -19.15 -9.68
CA GLY A 81 2.45 -19.31 -10.61
C GLY A 81 1.17 -18.60 -10.19
N TYR A 82 1.24 -17.67 -9.22
CA TYR A 82 0.09 -16.84 -8.87
C TYR A 82 -0.35 -15.96 -10.05
N THR A 83 -1.65 -15.94 -10.33
CA THR A 83 -2.23 -15.08 -11.37
C THR A 83 -2.62 -13.74 -10.76
N PHE A 84 -1.95 -12.69 -11.20
CA PHE A 84 -2.22 -11.34 -10.71
C PHE A 84 -3.36 -10.67 -11.49
N PRO A 85 -4.16 -9.80 -10.85
CA PRO A 85 -5.18 -9.02 -11.53
C PRO A 85 -4.55 -8.06 -12.57
N PRO A 86 -5.35 -7.57 -13.53
CA PRO A 86 -4.92 -6.55 -14.48
C PRO A 86 -4.45 -5.29 -13.76
N VAL A 87 -3.31 -4.74 -14.17
CA VAL A 87 -2.80 -3.48 -13.61
C VAL A 87 -3.68 -2.33 -14.12
N ASP A 88 -4.42 -1.69 -13.23
CA ASP A 88 -5.10 -0.43 -13.53
C ASP A 88 -4.07 0.69 -13.69
N LYS A 89 -3.96 1.26 -14.90
CA LYS A 89 -3.01 2.34 -15.22
C LYS A 89 -3.20 3.63 -14.38
N ASN A 90 -4.33 3.77 -13.69
CA ASN A 90 -4.62 4.89 -12.79
C ASN A 90 -4.00 4.73 -11.38
N LEU A 91 -3.48 3.55 -11.04
CA LEU A 91 -2.90 3.25 -9.72
C LEU A 91 -1.69 4.14 -9.38
N SER A 92 -0.92 4.58 -10.39
CA SER A 92 0.25 5.44 -10.20
C SER A 92 -0.10 6.91 -9.90
N VAL A 93 -1.32 7.35 -10.23
CA VAL A 93 -1.71 8.77 -10.18
C VAL A 93 -2.20 9.16 -8.78
N LYS A 94 -2.78 8.20 -8.02
CA LYS A 94 -3.39 8.48 -6.72
C LYS A 94 -2.37 8.52 -5.57
N THR A 95 -1.27 7.78 -5.67
CA THR A 95 -0.24 7.67 -4.62
C THR A 95 0.79 8.82 -4.69
N MET A 96 0.87 9.54 -5.81
CA MET A 96 1.87 10.59 -6.06
C MET A 96 1.32 12.03 -5.95
N LEU A 97 0.03 12.22 -5.73
CA LEU A 97 -0.46 13.52 -5.30
C LEU A 97 -0.27 13.60 -3.79
N PRO A 98 0.77 14.30 -3.27
CA PRO A 98 0.63 14.83 -1.94
C PRO A 98 -0.68 15.62 -2.00
N SER A 99 -1.62 15.33 -1.09
CA SER A 99 -2.60 16.33 -0.71
C SER A 99 -1.81 17.61 -0.56
N LYS A 100 -1.98 18.57 -1.46
CA LYS A 100 -1.58 19.94 -1.22
C LYS A 100 -2.41 20.31 -0.01
N VAL A 101 -1.88 20.04 1.19
CA VAL A 101 -2.33 20.66 2.41
C VAL A 101 -2.07 22.11 2.09
N GLU A 102 -3.14 22.77 1.65
CA GLU A 102 -3.18 24.19 1.44
C GLU A 102 -2.68 24.77 2.75
N SER A 103 -1.43 25.25 2.70
CA SER A 103 -0.72 25.83 3.83
C SER A 103 -1.70 26.79 4.46
N THR A 104 -2.17 26.41 5.64
CA THR A 104 -3.07 27.20 6.44
C THR A 104 -2.45 28.58 6.53
N ARG A 105 -3.19 29.57 6.04
CA ARG A 105 -2.83 30.98 6.03
C ARG A 105 -2.13 31.30 7.36
N PRO A 106 -1.00 32.03 7.37
CA PRO A 106 -0.41 32.44 8.62
C PRO A 106 -1.47 33.18 9.46
N ILE A 107 -1.65 32.75 10.71
CA ILE A 107 -2.64 33.28 11.67
C ILE A 107 -2.34 34.75 12.03
N SER A 108 -1.29 35.36 11.48
CA SER A 108 -0.88 36.75 11.73
C SER A 108 -1.75 37.82 11.05
N ALA A 109 -2.82 37.47 10.34
CA ALA A 109 -3.66 38.42 9.60
C ALA A 109 -5.04 38.71 10.23
N LEU A 110 -5.25 38.44 11.52
CA LEU A 110 -6.39 39.01 12.23
C LEU A 110 -6.02 40.42 12.71
N PRO A 111 -6.62 41.51 12.17
CA PRO A 111 -6.47 42.81 12.80
C PRO A 111 -7.10 42.71 14.19
N ILE A 112 -6.28 42.83 15.23
CA ILE A 112 -6.78 43.07 16.59
C ILE A 112 -7.53 44.40 16.50
N ALA A 113 -8.85 44.34 16.54
CA ALA A 113 -9.68 45.51 16.75
C ALA A 113 -9.37 46.03 18.16
N VAL A 114 -8.38 46.92 18.27
CA VAL A 114 -8.16 47.73 19.46
C VAL A 114 -9.22 48.82 19.41
N ARG A 115 -10.24 48.66 20.25
CA ARG A 115 -11.16 49.74 20.63
C ARG A 115 -10.56 50.56 21.75
#